data_AF-A0A8T0J7X9-F1
#
_entry.id   AF-A0A8T0J7X9-F1
#
_cell.length_a   1.000
_cell.length_b   1.000
_cell.length_c   1.000
_cell.angle_alpha   90.00
_cell.angle_beta   90.00
_cell.angle_gamma   90.00
#
_symmetry.space_group_name_H-M   'P 1'
#
loop_
_entity.id
_entity.type
_entity.pdbx_description
1 polymer ?
#
loop_
_entity_poly.entity_id
_entity_poly.type
_entity_poly.pdbx_seq_one_letter_code
_entity_poly.pdbx_strand_id
1 'polypeptide(L)'
;MARNSEVDAVLKPEDVVAEIYSDFPNEAKDLGPLLQMVDSGQAVDIIALPNKGPVLLLKKLFSALDLRISLGAHLLPKGAEPTMKRLASVFNKLDSTVSAMPEISRTDVDNSATLDAEPSPIQV
;
A
#
# COMPACT_ATOMS: atom_id res chain seq x y z
N MET A 1 27.69 -16.82 4.70
CA MET A 1 26.56 -15.87 4.60
C MET A 1 26.70 -14.85 5.72
N ALA A 2 27.20 -13.68 5.39
CA ALA A 2 27.50 -12.62 6.35
C ALA A 2 26.19 -11.83 6.58
N ARG A 3 25.50 -12.07 7.71
CA ARG A 3 24.39 -11.23 8.18
C ARG A 3 24.99 -10.17 9.09
N ASN A 4 25.48 -9.12 8.46
CA ASN A 4 26.18 -8.04 9.14
C ASN A 4 25.15 -6.97 9.47
N SER A 5 25.08 -6.62 10.76
CA SER A 5 24.79 -5.28 11.27
C SER A 5 23.54 -4.56 10.79
N GLU A 6 22.53 -4.48 11.66
CA GLU A 6 21.72 -3.27 11.77
C GLU A 6 21.17 -3.19 13.21
N VAL A 7 22.09 -3.06 14.16
CA VAL A 7 21.78 -2.61 15.50
C VAL A 7 21.50 -1.11 15.41
N ASP A 8 20.27 -0.71 15.74
CA ASP A 8 19.82 0.69 15.76
C ASP A 8 19.74 1.39 14.38
N ALA A 9 19.14 0.75 13.38
CA ALA A 9 18.68 1.53 12.22
C ALA A 9 17.61 2.52 12.71
N VAL A 10 17.91 3.80 12.56
CA VAL A 10 16.92 4.87 12.41
C VAL A 10 15.97 4.41 11.31
N LEU A 11 14.89 3.72 11.69
CA LEU A 11 13.87 3.22 10.78
C LEU A 11 13.34 4.43 10.02
N LYS A 12 13.73 4.54 8.75
CA LYS A 12 13.29 5.64 7.92
C LYS A 12 11.79 5.49 7.76
N PRO A 13 11.05 6.61 7.76
CA PRO A 13 9.61 6.56 7.50
C PRO A 13 9.32 5.88 6.15
N GLU A 14 10.28 5.93 5.23
CA GLU A 14 10.26 5.29 3.92
C GLU A 14 10.19 3.76 3.97
N ASP A 15 11.05 3.13 4.76
CA ASP A 15 11.09 1.66 4.90
C ASP A 15 9.81 1.14 5.57
N VAL A 16 9.30 1.88 6.56
CA VAL A 16 8.05 1.51 7.25
C VAL A 16 6.86 1.58 6.30
N VAL A 17 6.80 2.58 5.42
CA VAL A 17 5.74 2.68 4.39
C VAL A 17 5.83 1.49 3.43
N ALA A 18 7.03 1.15 2.95
CA ALA A 18 7.22 0.00 2.07
C ALA A 18 6.78 -1.32 2.74
N GLU A 19 7.10 -1.50 4.02
CA GLU A 19 6.67 -2.66 4.82
C GLU A 19 5.14 -2.73 4.96
N ILE A 20 4.47 -1.60 5.26
CA ILE A 20 3.00 -1.54 5.32
C ILE A 20 2.38 -1.92 3.97
N TYR A 21 2.91 -1.42 2.85
CA TYR A 21 2.40 -1.75 1.52
C TYR A 21 2.62 -3.21 1.12
N SER A 22 3.66 -3.85 1.66
CA SER A 22 3.99 -5.25 1.38
C SER A 22 3.20 -6.22 2.26
N ASP A 23 3.15 -5.99 3.57
CA ASP A 23 2.48 -6.87 4.53
C ASP A 23 0.96 -6.60 4.66
N PHE A 24 0.55 -5.35 4.48
CA PHE A 24 -0.83 -4.88 4.67
C PHE A 24 -1.34 -4.05 3.47
N PRO A 25 -1.39 -4.63 2.26
CA PRO A 25 -1.75 -3.89 1.03
C PRO A 25 -3.18 -3.34 1.02
N ASN A 26 -4.08 -3.87 1.86
CA ASN A 26 -5.44 -3.33 1.99
C ASN A 26 -5.44 -2.06 2.86
N GLU A 27 -4.79 -2.12 4.02
CA GLU A 27 -4.66 -0.98 4.94
C GLU A 27 -3.72 0.11 4.40
N ALA A 28 -2.77 -0.26 3.54
CA ALA A 28 -1.91 0.69 2.85
C ALA A 28 -2.66 1.63 1.90
N LYS A 29 -3.84 1.22 1.39
CA LYS A 29 -4.71 2.10 0.59
C LYS A 29 -5.27 3.25 1.41
N ASP A 30 -5.52 3.01 2.70
CA ASP A 30 -5.97 4.02 3.65
C ASP A 30 -4.82 4.88 4.20
N LEU A 31 -3.56 4.43 4.08
CA LEU A 31 -2.38 5.16 4.57
C LEU A 31 -2.19 6.52 3.88
N GLY A 32 -2.38 6.58 2.55
CA GLY A 32 -2.29 7.84 1.79
C GLY A 32 -3.29 8.89 2.29
N PRO A 33 -4.60 8.59 2.29
CA PRO A 33 -5.62 9.44 2.89
C PRO A 33 -5.34 9.81 4.35
N LEU A 34 -4.87 8.87 5.17
CA LEU A 34 -4.50 9.11 6.57
C LEU A 34 -3.44 10.21 6.70
N LEU A 35 -2.36 10.10 5.92
CA LEU A 35 -1.27 11.08 5.91
C LEU A 35 -1.74 12.45 5.40
N GLN A 36 -2.61 12.46 4.38
CA GLN A 36 -3.19 13.69 3.86
C GLN A 36 -4.09 14.40 4.89
N MET A 37 -4.83 13.65 5.72
CA MET A 37 -5.61 14.20 6.83
C MET A 37 -4.69 14.84 7.89
N VAL A 38 -3.59 14.18 8.23
CA VAL A 38 -2.58 14.73 9.14
C VAL A 38 -1.94 15.99 8.57
N ASP A 39 -1.61 16.00 7.27
CA ASP A 39 -1.05 17.17 6.58
C ASP A 39 -2.03 18.35 6.51
N SER A 40 -3.33 18.07 6.51
CA SER A 40 -4.39 19.10 6.62
C SER A 40 -4.50 19.66 8.05
N GLY A 41 -3.68 19.20 8.99
CA GLY A 41 -3.71 19.57 10.40
C GLY A 41 -4.78 18.84 11.20
N GLN A 42 -5.35 17.77 10.65
CA GLN A 42 -6.37 16.98 11.33
C GLN A 42 -5.72 15.91 12.22
N ALA A 43 -6.30 15.69 13.40
CA ALA A 43 -5.81 14.66 14.31
C ALA A 43 -6.35 13.30 13.87
N VAL A 44 -5.46 12.32 13.71
CA VAL A 44 -5.82 10.99 13.24
C VAL A 44 -5.59 9.93 14.31
N ASP A 45 -6.63 9.15 14.58
CA ASP A 45 -6.60 8.06 15.56
C ASP A 45 -6.39 6.72 14.85
N ILE A 46 -5.23 6.11 15.09
CA ILE A 46 -4.88 4.77 14.59
C ILE A 46 -5.20 3.69 15.61
N ILE A 47 -5.53 4.04 16.85
CA ILE A 47 -5.80 3.09 17.94
C ILE A 47 -7.19 2.45 17.74
N ALA A 48 -8.10 3.17 17.08
CA ALA A 48 -9.42 2.70 16.69
C ALA A 48 -9.40 1.62 15.58
N LEU A 49 -8.26 1.36 14.93
CA LEU A 49 -8.18 0.31 13.91
C LEU A 49 -8.29 -1.08 14.54
N PRO A 50 -9.09 -2.00 13.96
CA PRO A 50 -9.32 -3.32 14.52
C PRO A 50 -8.07 -4.22 14.47
N ASN A 51 -7.15 -3.97 13.54
CA ASN A 51 -5.96 -4.78 13.32
C ASN A 51 -4.72 -4.17 14.00
N LYS A 52 -4.08 -4.91 14.90
CA LYS A 52 -2.91 -4.43 15.68
C LYS A 52 -1.61 -4.39 14.86
N GLY A 53 -1.52 -5.14 13.76
CA GLY A 53 -0.33 -5.20 12.89
C GLY A 53 0.03 -3.83 12.29
N PRO A 54 -0.81 -3.27 11.41
CA PRO A 54 -0.54 -1.97 10.79
C PRO A 54 -0.47 -0.86 11.83
N VAL A 55 -1.20 -0.94 12.94
CA VAL A 55 -1.13 0.05 14.04
C VAL A 55 0.26 0.17 14.62
N LEU A 56 0.98 -0.94 14.78
CA LEU A 56 2.36 -0.92 15.28
C LEU A 56 3.29 -0.20 14.30
N LEU A 57 3.11 -0.45 13.01
CA LEU A 57 3.88 0.15 11.92
C LEU A 57 3.57 1.63 11.74
N LEU A 58 2.28 2.00 11.72
CA LEU A 58 1.80 3.37 11.69
C LEU A 58 2.35 4.18 12.87
N LYS A 59 2.38 3.58 14.08
CA LYS A 59 2.94 4.24 15.26
C LYS A 59 4.44 4.51 15.11
N LYS A 60 5.20 3.56 14.54
CA LYS A 60 6.62 3.74 14.19
C LYS A 60 6.79 4.84 13.15
N LEU A 61 5.99 4.80 12.07
CA LEU A 61 6.01 5.78 10.99
C LEU A 61 5.75 7.19 11.52
N PHE A 62 4.70 7.34 12.34
CA PHE A 62 4.30 8.61 12.91
C PHE A 62 5.33 9.17 13.90
N SER A 63 5.97 8.28 14.65
CA SER A 63 7.10 8.65 15.50
C SER A 63 8.31 9.09 14.68
N ALA A 64 8.60 8.45 13.55
CA ALA A 64 9.69 8.83 12.64
C ALA A 64 9.43 10.14 11.89
N LEU A 65 8.15 10.50 11.72
CA LEU A 65 7.69 11.77 11.15
C LEU A 65 7.60 12.90 12.18
N ASP A 66 8.00 12.64 13.43
CA ASP A 66 7.96 13.61 14.54
C ASP A 66 6.54 14.17 14.79
N LEU A 67 5.52 13.32 14.61
CA LEU A 67 4.13 13.71 14.85
C LEU A 67 3.87 13.88 16.35
N ARG A 68 3.11 14.92 16.69
CA ARG A 68 2.71 15.19 18.06
C ARG A 68 1.49 14.34 18.40
N ILE A 69 1.53 13.66 19.55
CA ILE A 69 0.39 12.92 20.08
C ILE A 69 -0.43 13.85 20.99
N SER A 70 -1.73 13.97 20.73
CA SER A 70 -2.66 14.70 21.58
C SER A 70 -3.95 13.90 21.72
N LEU A 71 -4.34 13.59 22.98
CA LEU A 71 -5.56 12.83 23.30
C LEU A 71 -5.69 11.46 22.58
N GLY A 72 -4.57 10.81 22.27
CA GLY A 72 -4.55 9.52 21.57
C GLY A 72 -4.49 9.62 20.03
N ALA A 73 -4.71 10.82 19.48
CA ALA A 73 -4.59 11.10 18.06
C ALA A 73 -3.23 11.71 17.71
N HIS A 74 -2.73 11.39 16.52
CA HIS A 74 -1.47 11.92 15.98
C HIS A 74 -1.78 13.12 15.09
N LEU A 75 -1.06 14.21 15.28
CA LEU A 75 -1.23 15.44 14.52
C LEU A 75 0.12 16.03 14.11
N LEU A 76 0.12 16.71 12.96
CA LEU A 76 1.29 17.44 12.48
C LEU A 76 1.49 18.73 13.28
N PRO A 77 2.70 19.00 13.81
CA PRO A 77 2.98 20.28 14.45
C PRO A 77 2.79 21.45 13.46
N LYS A 78 2.26 22.57 13.95
CA LYS A 78 2.08 23.78 13.13
C LYS A 78 3.46 24.30 12.68
N GLY A 79 3.75 24.21 11.39
CA GLY A 79 5.04 24.61 10.79
C GLY A 79 5.99 23.44 10.51
N ALA A 80 5.61 22.20 10.82
CA ALA A 80 6.33 21.02 10.33
C ALA A 80 6.08 20.81 8.83
N GLU A 81 7.02 20.14 8.17
CA GLU A 81 6.85 19.77 6.77
C GLU A 81 5.75 18.72 6.59
N PRO A 82 4.98 18.78 5.48
CA PRO A 82 3.97 17.77 5.20
C PRO A 82 4.61 16.37 5.11
N THR A 83 4.00 15.42 5.80
CA THR A 83 4.36 14.00 5.80
C THR A 83 4.34 13.42 4.38
N MET A 84 3.36 13.80 3.54
CA MET A 84 3.36 13.43 2.13
C MET A 84 4.59 13.95 1.38
N LYS A 85 5.09 15.14 1.72
CA LYS A 85 6.27 15.71 1.07
C LYS A 85 7.55 14.99 1.49
N ARG A 86 7.65 14.61 2.77
CA ARG A 86 8.74 13.76 3.31
C ARG A 86 8.76 12.38 2.67
N LEU A 87 7.59 11.83 2.36
CA LEU A 87 7.41 10.49 1.79
C LEU A 87 7.24 10.50 0.27
N ALA A 88 7.32 11.66 -0.40
CA ALA A 88 7.04 11.79 -1.82
C ALA A 88 7.91 10.88 -2.69
N SER A 89 9.19 10.74 -2.34
CA SER A 89 10.14 9.84 -3.02
C SER A 89 9.69 8.37 -2.98
N VAL A 90 9.06 7.96 -1.89
CA VAL A 90 8.61 6.57 -1.66
C VAL A 90 7.34 6.29 -2.42
N PHE A 91 6.36 7.19 -2.30
CA PHE A 91 5.10 7.06 -3.05
C PHE A 91 5.36 7.05 -4.56
N ASN A 92 6.27 7.90 -5.06
CA ASN A 92 6.66 7.91 -6.46
C ASN A 92 7.31 6.58 -6.89
N LYS A 93 8.19 6.02 -6.05
CA LYS A 93 8.83 4.73 -6.29
C LYS A 93 7.82 3.57 -6.27
N LEU A 94 6.82 3.64 -5.41
CA LEU A 94 5.81 2.60 -5.27
C LEU A 94 4.80 2.62 -6.42
N ASP A 95 4.34 3.81 -6.83
CA ASP A 95 3.47 4.00 -7.99
C ASP A 95 4.14 3.51 -9.28
N SER A 96 5.45 3.77 -9.41
CA SER A 96 6.28 3.25 -10.51
C SER A 96 6.39 1.72 -10.54
N THR A 97 6.15 1.03 -9.41
CA THR A 97 6.24 -0.44 -9.32
C THR A 97 4.90 -1.12 -9.63
N VAL A 98 3.77 -0.46 -9.38
CA VAL A 98 2.43 -0.98 -9.71
C VAL A 98 2.19 -0.98 -11.23
N SER A 99 2.89 -0.12 -11.98
CA SER A 99 2.83 -0.13 -13.44
C SER A 99 3.58 -1.30 -14.10
N ALA A 100 4.23 -2.18 -13.34
CA ALA A 100 4.91 -3.38 -13.83
C ALA A 100 4.22 -4.70 -13.42
N MET A 101 2.94 -4.65 -12.98
CA MET A 101 2.11 -5.86 -12.96
C MET A 101 1.46 -6.00 -14.34
N PRO A 102 1.70 -7.10 -15.09
CA PRO A 102 1.05 -7.30 -16.36
C PRO A 102 -0.44 -7.39 -16.10
N GLU A 103 -1.17 -6.44 -16.68
CA GLU A 103 -2.58 -6.58 -16.96
C GLU A 103 -2.79 -7.96 -17.56
N ILE A 104 -3.56 -8.79 -16.87
CA ILE A 104 -3.77 -10.19 -17.21
C ILE A 104 -4.51 -10.20 -18.54
N SER A 105 -3.75 -10.32 -19.63
CA SER A 105 -4.25 -10.88 -20.87
C SER A 105 -4.83 -12.27 -20.57
N ARG A 106 -6.07 -12.47 -21.01
CA ARG A 106 -6.84 -13.72 -21.28
C ARG A 106 -8.22 -13.59 -20.62
N THR A 107 -9.31 -13.57 -21.39
CA THR A 107 -9.64 -14.62 -22.35
C THR A 107 -10.15 -14.09 -23.69
N ASP A 108 -9.31 -14.13 -24.71
CA ASP A 108 -9.73 -14.59 -26.03
C ASP A 108 -10.09 -16.07 -25.85
N VAL A 109 -11.39 -16.39 -25.79
CA VAL A 109 -11.85 -17.77 -25.93
C VAL A 109 -12.00 -18.04 -27.42
N ASP A 110 -10.86 -18.38 -28.03
CA ASP A 110 -10.86 -19.17 -29.25
C ASP A 110 -11.52 -20.51 -28.90
N ASN A 111 -12.78 -20.67 -29.28
CA ASN A 111 -13.43 -21.98 -29.30
C ASN A 111 -13.44 -22.48 -30.74
N SER A 112 -12.25 -22.80 -31.25
CA SER A 112 -12.06 -23.65 -32.41
C SER A 112 -12.59 -25.06 -32.12
N ALA A 113 -13.86 -25.30 -32.47
CA ALA A 113 -14.38 -26.65 -32.67
C ALA A 113 -14.28 -26.98 -34.16
N THR A 114 -13.21 -27.69 -34.52
CA THR A 114 -12.98 -28.25 -35.86
C THR A 114 -13.19 -29.77 -35.81
N LEU A 115 -13.68 -30.31 -36.92
CA LEU A 115 -13.81 -31.71 -37.35
C LEU A 115 -15.20 -32.32 -37.10
N ASP A 116 -16.04 -32.43 -38.14
CA ASP A 116 -16.01 -33.45 -39.21
C ASP A 116 -16.68 -34.75 -38.76
N ALA A 117 -17.92 -34.96 -39.24
CA ALA A 117 -18.53 -36.27 -39.49
C ALA A 117 -19.91 -36.13 -40.17
N GLU A 118 -19.90 -36.33 -41.49
CA GLU A 118 -20.85 -37.01 -42.39
C GLU A 118 -22.37 -36.65 -42.52
N PRO A 119 -22.95 -36.87 -43.73
CA PRO A 119 -24.29 -36.39 -44.14
C PRO A 119 -25.43 -37.46 -44.17
N SER A 120 -26.68 -36.95 -44.26
CA SER A 120 -27.96 -37.57 -44.72
C SER A 120 -28.70 -38.53 -43.74
N PRO A 121 -30.04 -38.79 -43.86
CA PRO A 121 -31.02 -38.49 -44.93
C PRO A 121 -32.41 -37.90 -44.50
N ILE A 122 -33.21 -37.59 -45.54
CA ILE A 122 -34.61 -37.09 -45.63
C ILE A 122 -35.65 -37.89 -44.83
N GLN A 123 -36.65 -37.23 -44.20
CA GLN A 123 -38.09 -37.62 -44.03
C GLN A 123 -38.88 -36.32 -43.70
N VAL A 124 -40.08 -35.95 -44.18
CA VAL A 124 -41.25 -36.59 -44.81
C VAL A 124 -41.99 -35.55 -45.65
#